data_AF-A0A3N5H9T9-F1
#
_entry.id   AF-A0A3N5H9T9-F1
#
_cell.length_a   1.000
_cell.length_b   1.000
_cell.length_c   1.000
_cell.angle_alpha   90.00
_cell.angle_beta   90.00
_cell.angle_gamma   90.00
#
_symmetry.space_group_name_H-M   'P 1'
#
loop_
_entity.id
_entity.type
_entity.pdbx_description
1 polymer ?
#
loop_
_entity_poly.entity_id
_entity_poly.type
_entity_poly.pdbx_seq_one_letter_code
_entity_poly.pdbx_strand_id
1 'polypeptide(L)'
;MLTERDVIMRLVRQLAELLAAAMRLRRAGKRDEALKQIDAITGRLTGMDAGALCMFGEAPLAGLPRELKVPLACVLRSRARLLRDAGRDAEAHQTFRAARLLVRNARPSG
;
A
#
# COMPACT_ATOMS: atom_id res chain seq x y z
N MET A 1 15.99 0.65 25.25
CA MET A 1 15.13 -0.34 24.57
C MET A 1 14.16 0.44 23.69
N LEU A 2 14.13 0.19 22.36
CA LEU A 2 13.03 0.67 21.53
C LEU A 2 11.79 -0.14 21.90
N THR A 3 10.70 0.55 22.19
CA THR A 3 9.41 -0.11 22.40
C THR A 3 8.82 -0.54 21.06
N GLU A 4 7.92 -1.52 21.05
CA GLU A 4 7.18 -1.94 19.87
C GLU A 4 6.47 -0.74 19.20
N ARG A 5 5.98 0.19 20.01
CA ARG A 5 5.41 1.47 19.58
C ARG A 5 6.40 2.34 18.80
N ASP A 6 7.66 2.42 19.23
CA ASP A 6 8.68 3.21 18.53
C ASP A 6 9.03 2.60 17.16
N VAL A 7 9.04 1.27 17.07
CA VAL A 7 9.23 0.55 15.80
C VAL A 7 8.07 0.81 14.85
N ILE A 8 6.82 0.69 15.34
CA ILE A 8 5.61 0.98 14.55
C ILE A 8 5.61 2.43 14.07
N MET A 9 5.90 3.39 14.95
CA MET A 9 5.94 4.81 14.58
C MET A 9 7.03 5.12 13.54
N ARG A 10 8.19 4.46 13.63
CA ARG A 10 9.25 4.59 12.63
C ARG A 10 8.81 4.04 11.27
N LEU A 11 8.15 2.89 11.24
CA LEU A 11 7.58 2.32 10.01
C LEU A 11 6.51 3.23 9.41
N VAL A 12 5.60 3.76 10.22
CA VAL A 12 4.55 4.70 9.76
C VAL A 12 5.19 5.96 9.17
N ARG A 13 6.23 6.51 9.81
CA ARG A 13 6.95 7.69 9.29
C ARG A 13 7.63 7.41 7.96
N GLN A 14 8.35 6.29 7.85
CA GLN A 14 8.97 5.85 6.60
C GLN A 14 7.94 5.67 5.49
N LEU A 15 6.76 5.11 5.82
CA LEU A 15 5.68 4.95 4.85
C LEU A 15 5.11 6.28 4.38
N ALA A 16 4.92 7.24 5.28
CA ALA A 16 4.46 8.58 4.92
C ALA A 16 5.46 9.29 3.98
N GLU A 17 6.76 9.19 4.25
CA GLU A 17 7.82 9.77 3.40
C GLU A 17 7.83 9.15 2.00
N LEU A 18 7.72 7.82 1.93
CA LEU A 18 7.73 7.10 0.67
C LEU A 18 6.44 7.35 -0.15
N LEU A 19 5.28 7.45 0.50
CA LEU A 19 4.03 7.88 -0.12
C LEU A 19 4.13 9.31 -0.66
N ALA A 20 4.75 10.22 0.09
CA ALA A 20 4.96 11.59 -0.35
C ALA A 20 5.88 11.65 -1.58
N ALA A 21 6.94 10.83 -1.63
CA ALA A 21 7.81 10.70 -2.79
C ALA A 21 7.04 10.20 -4.03
N ALA A 22 6.23 9.16 -3.90
CA ALA A 22 5.40 8.65 -4.98
C ALA A 22 4.37 9.69 -5.48
N MET A 23 3.78 10.48 -4.57
CA MET A 23 2.88 11.58 -4.95
C MET A 23 3.59 12.72 -5.68
N ARG A 24 4.86 13.03 -5.34
CA ARG A 24 5.66 14.01 -6.09
C ARG A 24 5.95 13.52 -7.51
N LEU A 25 6.33 12.25 -7.68
CA LEU A 25 6.54 11.63 -8.99
C LEU A 25 5.27 11.65 -9.84
N ARG A 26 4.12 11.37 -9.23
CA ARG A 26 2.79 11.49 -9.88
C ARG A 26 2.55 12.90 -10.41
N ARG A 27 2.80 13.94 -9.59
CA ARG A 27 2.64 15.35 -10.00
C ARG A 27 3.59 15.73 -11.13
N ALA A 28 4.77 15.14 -11.17
CA ALA A 28 5.75 15.33 -12.24
C ALA A 28 5.46 14.51 -13.50
N GLY A 29 4.35 13.77 -13.56
CA GLY A 29 4.00 12.91 -14.70
C GLY A 29 4.83 11.62 -14.80
N LYS A 30 5.75 11.38 -13.85
CA LYS A 30 6.64 10.20 -13.80
C LYS A 30 5.94 8.99 -13.21
N ARG A 31 4.88 8.53 -13.89
CA ARG A 31 3.96 7.48 -13.40
C ARG A 31 4.66 6.15 -13.15
N ASP A 32 5.52 5.72 -14.07
CA ASP A 32 6.21 4.42 -13.95
C ASP A 32 7.19 4.39 -12.78
N GLU A 33 7.89 5.49 -12.53
CA GLU A 33 8.77 5.62 -11.36
C GLU A 33 7.96 5.64 -10.06
N ALA A 34 6.79 6.29 -10.06
CA ALA A 34 5.89 6.28 -8.91
C ALA A 34 5.36 4.86 -8.63
N LEU A 35 5.02 4.08 -9.66
CA LEU A 35 4.61 2.68 -9.54
C LEU A 35 5.76 1.82 -8.99
N LYS A 36 6.97 1.93 -9.55
CA LYS A 36 8.15 1.22 -9.04
C LYS A 36 8.44 1.53 -7.57
N GLN A 37 8.31 2.80 -7.16
CA GLN A 37 8.44 3.17 -5.75
C GLN A 37 7.38 2.48 -4.90
N ILE A 38 6.12 2.46 -5.33
CA ILE A 38 5.05 1.80 -4.57
C ILE A 38 5.25 0.30 -4.48
N ASP A 39 5.67 -0.35 -5.56
CA ASP A 39 5.95 -1.79 -5.54
C ASP A 39 7.13 -2.10 -4.59
N ALA A 40 8.17 -1.26 -4.57
CA ALA A 40 9.29 -1.39 -3.63
C ALA A 40 8.91 -1.10 -2.15
N ILE A 41 7.97 -0.17 -1.90
CA ILE A 41 7.41 0.05 -0.56
C ILE A 41 6.66 -1.20 -0.11
N THR A 42 5.81 -1.74 -0.98
CA THR A 42 4.96 -2.89 -0.66
C THR A 42 5.83 -4.13 -0.41
N GLY A 43 6.81 -4.38 -1.28
CA GLY A 43 7.78 -5.48 -1.12
C GLY A 43 8.54 -5.42 0.20
N ARG A 44 8.96 -4.23 0.65
CA ARG A 44 9.64 -4.10 1.95
C ARG A 44 8.73 -4.33 3.16
N LEU A 45 7.44 -4.03 3.05
CA LEU A 45 6.50 -4.18 4.15
C LEU A 45 5.95 -5.60 4.28
N THR A 46 5.73 -6.28 3.16
CA THR A 46 4.98 -7.53 3.12
C THR A 46 5.79 -8.70 2.58
N GLY A 47 7.00 -8.45 2.08
CA GLY A 47 7.78 -9.44 1.33
C GLY A 47 7.24 -9.73 -0.07
N MET A 48 6.21 -9.02 -0.53
CA MET A 48 5.52 -9.25 -1.80
C MET A 48 5.35 -7.94 -2.58
N ASP A 49 5.47 -7.97 -3.90
CA ASP A 49 5.13 -6.81 -4.72
C ASP A 49 3.62 -6.50 -4.64
N ALA A 50 3.25 -5.25 -4.93
CA ALA A 50 1.86 -4.82 -4.78
C ALA A 50 0.91 -5.47 -5.79
N GLY A 51 1.39 -5.87 -6.97
CA GLY A 51 0.60 -6.60 -7.96
C GLY A 51 0.22 -7.98 -7.43
N ALA A 52 1.20 -8.76 -6.96
CA ALA A 52 1.00 -10.04 -6.30
C ALA A 52 0.02 -9.91 -5.13
N LEU A 53 0.23 -8.91 -4.26
CA LEU A 53 -0.62 -8.67 -3.09
C LEU A 53 -2.08 -8.35 -3.45
N CYS A 54 -2.35 -7.82 -4.65
CA CYS A 54 -3.71 -7.58 -5.14
C CYS A 54 -4.31 -8.79 -5.87
N MET A 55 -3.49 -9.74 -6.31
CA MET A 55 -3.93 -10.99 -6.95
C MET A 55 -4.33 -12.06 -5.94
N PHE A 56 -3.60 -12.14 -4.84
CA PHE A 56 -4.01 -13.04 -3.76
C PHE A 56 -5.20 -12.43 -3.02
N GLY A 57 -6.25 -13.23 -2.83
CA GLY A 57 -7.52 -12.80 -2.25
C GLY A 57 -7.44 -12.36 -0.78
N GLU A 58 -8.53 -12.50 -0.03
CA GLU A 58 -8.63 -12.00 1.35
C GLU A 58 -7.59 -12.61 2.33
N ALA A 59 -7.16 -13.86 2.10
CA ALA A 59 -6.34 -14.62 3.05
C ALA A 59 -4.97 -13.98 3.40
N PRO A 60 -4.09 -13.63 2.44
CA PRO A 60 -2.83 -12.97 2.78
C PRO A 60 -3.01 -11.56 3.36
N LEU A 61 -4.08 -10.86 2.99
CA LEU A 61 -4.38 -9.54 3.55
C LEU A 61 -4.88 -9.62 5.00
N ALA A 62 -5.51 -10.73 5.38
CA ALA A 62 -6.00 -10.96 6.74
C ALA A 62 -4.86 -11.22 7.73
N GLY A 63 -3.82 -11.96 7.30
CA GLY A 63 -2.66 -12.34 8.11
C GLY A 63 -1.65 -11.22 8.40
N LEU A 64 -1.82 -10.04 7.78
CA LEU A 64 -0.96 -8.89 8.05
C LEU A 64 -1.21 -8.30 9.45
N PRO A 65 -0.17 -7.79 10.13
CA PRO A 65 -0.31 -7.03 11.38
C PRO A 65 -1.31 -5.89 11.23
N ARG A 66 -2.17 -5.69 12.23
CA ARG A 66 -3.27 -4.72 12.18
C ARG A 66 -2.78 -3.30 11.92
N GLU A 67 -1.64 -2.97 12.51
CA GLU A 67 -0.95 -1.68 12.45
C GLU A 67 -0.50 -1.35 11.01
N LEU A 68 -0.24 -2.37 10.20
CA LEU A 68 0.19 -2.22 8.81
C LEU A 68 -0.97 -2.15 7.82
N LYS A 69 -2.17 -2.61 8.20
CA LYS A 69 -3.32 -2.67 7.29
C LYS A 69 -3.74 -1.30 6.75
N VAL A 70 -3.84 -0.29 7.61
CA VAL A 70 -4.23 1.07 7.19
C VAL A 70 -3.14 1.75 6.35
N PRO A 71 -1.86 1.78 6.78
CA PRO A 71 -0.79 2.32 5.94
C PRO A 71 -0.69 1.63 4.58
N LEU A 72 -0.77 0.30 4.53
CA LEU A 72 -0.70 -0.43 3.26
C LEU A 72 -1.92 -0.15 2.38
N ALA A 73 -3.12 0.00 2.95
CA ALA A 73 -4.29 0.41 2.19
C ALA A 73 -4.10 1.78 1.52
N CYS A 74 -3.43 2.73 2.18
CA CYS A 74 -3.10 4.04 1.59
C CYS A 74 -2.11 3.91 0.42
N VAL A 75 -1.11 3.03 0.55
CA VAL A 75 -0.16 2.69 -0.53
C VAL A 75 -0.90 2.11 -1.73
N LEU A 76 -1.74 1.10 -1.52
CA LEU A 76 -2.52 0.47 -2.59
C LEU A 76 -3.50 1.44 -3.26
N ARG A 77 -4.17 2.33 -2.50
CA ARG A 77 -5.03 3.38 -3.09
C ARG A 77 -4.23 4.32 -4.00
N SER A 78 -2.99 4.65 -3.63
CA SER A 78 -2.12 5.50 -4.45
C SER A 78 -1.72 4.79 -5.73
N ARG A 79 -1.38 3.50 -5.66
CA ARG A 79 -1.11 2.64 -6.82
C ARG A 79 -2.31 2.57 -7.76
N ALA A 80 -3.50 2.33 -7.22
CA ALA A 80 -4.73 2.24 -7.99
C ALA A 80 -5.02 3.53 -8.77
N ARG A 81 -4.78 4.70 -8.15
CA ARG A 81 -4.90 6.00 -8.83
C ARG A 81 -3.89 6.14 -9.97
N LEU A 82 -2.63 5.75 -9.76
CA LEU A 82 -1.60 5.78 -10.80
C LEU A 82 -1.91 4.85 -11.98
N LEU A 83 -2.44 3.65 -11.70
CA LEU A 83 -2.89 2.71 -12.73
C LEU A 83 -4.04 3.29 -13.55
N ARG A 84 -5.02 3.91 -12.88
CA ARG A 84 -6.12 4.60 -13.55
C ARG A 84 -5.64 5.77 -14.41
N ASP A 85 -4.72 6.58 -13.89
CA ASP A 85 -4.10 7.69 -14.64
C ASP A 85 -3.29 7.19 -15.86
N ALA A 86 -2.90 5.92 -15.88
CA ALA A 86 -2.21 5.25 -16.98
C ALA A 86 -3.15 4.43 -17.89
N GLY A 87 -4.47 4.48 -17.68
CA GLY A 87 -5.46 3.73 -18.48
C GLY A 87 -5.56 2.24 -18.13
N ARG A 88 -4.94 1.78 -17.03
CA ARG A 88 -4.95 0.38 -16.58
C ARG A 88 -6.10 0.11 -15.61
N ASP A 89 -7.33 0.30 -16.09
CA ASP A 89 -8.53 0.33 -15.24
C ASP A 89 -8.84 -0.98 -14.52
N ALA A 90 -8.62 -2.13 -15.16
CA ALA A 90 -8.86 -3.44 -14.55
C ALA A 90 -7.98 -3.66 -13.31
N GLU A 91 -6.68 -3.35 -13.45
CA GLU A 91 -5.71 -3.47 -12.36
C GLU A 91 -5.94 -2.41 -11.27
N ALA A 92 -6.35 -1.20 -11.66
CA ALA A 92 -6.75 -0.16 -10.72
C ALA A 92 -7.93 -0.63 -9.85
N HIS A 93 -8.96 -1.24 -10.46
CA HIS A 93 -10.13 -1.74 -9.74
C HIS A 93 -9.77 -2.87 -8.77
N GLN A 94 -8.93 -3.82 -9.21
CA GLN A 94 -8.42 -4.89 -8.36
C GLN A 94 -7.64 -4.32 -7.17
N THR A 95 -6.75 -3.36 -7.42
CA THR A 95 -5.96 -2.69 -6.38
C THR A 95 -6.86 -1.94 -5.38
N PHE A 96 -7.92 -1.27 -5.86
CA PHE A 96 -8.92 -0.64 -4.99
C PHE A 96 -9.71 -1.64 -4.15
N ARG A 97 -10.00 -2.84 -4.67
CA ARG A 97 -10.64 -3.91 -3.88
C ARG A 97 -9.71 -4.37 -2.75
N ALA A 98 -8.45 -4.70 -3.04
CA ALA A 98 -7.46 -5.09 -2.03
C ALA A 98 -7.31 -4.02 -0.92
N ALA A 99 -7.22 -2.75 -1.31
CA ALA A 99 -7.16 -1.65 -0.34
C ALA A 99 -8.40 -1.56 0.56
N ARG A 100 -9.59 -1.86 0.04
CA ARG A 100 -10.83 -1.88 0.84
C ARG A 100 -10.85 -3.03 1.84
N LEU A 101 -10.36 -4.20 1.43
CA LEU A 101 -10.25 -5.38 2.30
C LEU A 101 -9.33 -5.12 3.50
N LEU A 102 -8.17 -4.49 3.27
CA LEU A 102 -7.25 -4.10 4.33
C LEU A 102 -7.91 -3.17 5.35
N VAL A 103 -8.64 -2.13 4.90
CA VAL A 103 -9.34 -1.21 5.80
C VAL A 103 -10.44 -1.91 6.59
N ARG A 104 -11.19 -2.82 5.95
CA ARG A 104 -12.23 -3.61 6.63
C ARG A 104 -11.61 -4.47 7.74
N ASN A 105 -10.51 -5.16 7.43
CA ASN A 105 -9.81 -6.06 8.35
C ASN A 105 -8.96 -5.34 9.42
N ALA A 106 -8.89 -4.01 9.39
CA ALA A 106 -8.23 -3.20 10.41
C ALA A 106 -9.20 -2.76 11.54
N ARG A 107 -10.50 -2.82 11.30
CA ARG A 107 -11.52 -2.51 12.31
C ARG A 107 -11.50 -3.59 13.40
N PRO A 108 -11.60 -3.23 14.69
CA PRO A 108 -11.77 -4.23 15.73
C PRO A 108 -13.07 -4.99 15.47
N SER A 109 -13.03 -6.32 15.56
CA SER A 109 -14.24 -7.13 15.67
C SER A 109 -14.94 -6.67 16.95
N GLY A 110 -16.13 -6.09 16.81
CA GLY A 110 -16.96 -5.71 17.95
C GLY A 110 -17.42 -6.92 18.74
#